data_AF-A0A674JLF7-F1
#
_entry.id   AF-A0A674JLF7-F1
#
_cell.length_a   1.000
_cell.length_b   1.000
_cell.length_c   1.000
_cell.angle_alpha   90.00
_cell.angle_beta   90.00
_cell.angle_gamma   90.00
#
_symmetry.space_group_name_H-M   'P 1'
#
loop_
_entity.id
_entity.type
_entity.pdbx_description
1 polymer ?
#
loop_
_entity_poly.entity_id
_entity_poly.type
_entity_poly.pdbx_seq_one_letter_code
_entity_poly.pdbx_strand_id
1 'polypeptide(L)'
;MIKHVEESYKLTKSQTNNEQGEGNIWGTLKAQMCDTFVLRLVSCIQLASKLSFHYNIINNNTVLKFLQSLDYSYTKQNLVESELAILKALRFQINVPTPFAYVELLLEVLGHNGCLLPVKQLHKMCIHLLDLTYLMRNIIYDTLLKISIENSTPSELQIAKFLPVKEDFMLLAVGVISTSGFILNPEYWNQVVEHLNCITGITTQSILEFSYAILKHSVGTTNPR
;
A
#
# COMPACT_ATOMS: atom_id res chain seq x y z
N MET A 1 10.90 3.92 5.13
CA MET A 1 11.64 2.70 5.52
C MET A 1 13.06 2.69 4.96
N ILE A 2 13.28 2.89 3.65
CA ILE A 2 14.63 2.91 3.02
C ILE A 2 15.58 3.91 3.71
N LYS A 3 15.16 5.17 3.92
CA LYS A 3 15.97 6.18 4.64
C LYS A 3 16.32 5.78 6.07
N HIS A 4 15.39 5.14 6.79
CA HIS A 4 15.63 4.63 8.16
C HIS A 4 16.64 3.49 8.16
N VAL A 5 16.60 2.61 7.15
CA VAL A 5 17.57 1.53 6.94
C VAL A 5 18.95 2.11 6.62
N GLU A 6 19.02 3.12 5.75
CA GLU A 6 20.27 3.82 5.42
C GLU A 6 20.88 4.55 6.61
N GLU A 7 20.06 5.25 7.40
CA GLU A 7 20.47 5.91 8.64
C GLU A 7 20.95 4.91 9.69
N SER A 8 20.23 3.81 9.88
CA SER A 8 20.62 2.72 10.79
C SER A 8 21.93 2.06 10.36
N TYR A 9 22.12 1.84 9.05
CA TYR A 9 23.37 1.30 8.51
C TYR A 9 24.56 2.25 8.73
N LYS A 10 24.38 3.56 8.52
CA LYS A 10 25.42 4.57 8.79
C LYS A 10 25.81 4.61 10.28
N LEU A 11 24.81 4.51 11.17
CA LEU A 11 25.04 4.44 12.62
C LEU A 11 25.82 3.18 13.02
N THR A 12 25.41 1.99 12.55
CA THR A 12 26.11 0.74 12.85
C THR A 12 27.54 0.77 12.32
N LYS A 13 27.76 1.29 11.10
CA LYS A 13 29.09 1.44 10.50
C LYS A 13 29.99 2.42 11.27
N SER A 14 29.43 3.45 11.89
CA SER A 14 30.20 4.40 12.72
C SER A 14 30.59 3.84 14.09
N GLN A 15 29.91 2.79 14.56
CA GLN A 15 30.17 2.17 15.87
C GLN A 15 31.17 1.00 15.77
N THR A 16 31.27 0.33 14.62
CA THR A 16 32.31 -0.67 14.36
C THR A 16 33.56 0.00 13.78
N ASN A 17 34.52 0.35 14.65
CA ASN A 17 35.87 0.69 14.22
C ASN A 17 36.48 -0.49 13.43
N ASN A 18 37.05 -0.17 12.28
CA ASN A 18 37.82 -1.01 11.34
C ASN A 18 38.27 -2.36 11.91
N GLU A 19 37.69 -3.47 11.43
CA GLU A 19 38.32 -4.80 11.23
C GLU A 19 37.31 -5.96 11.03
N GLN A 20 36.00 -5.76 11.29
CA GLN A 20 34.99 -6.79 10.98
C GLN A 20 34.39 -6.59 9.58
N GLY A 21 34.50 -7.62 8.73
CA GLY A 21 34.05 -7.60 7.34
C GLY A 21 32.58 -7.19 7.16
N GLU A 22 32.29 -6.49 6.06
CA GLU A 22 30.99 -5.89 5.74
C GLU A 22 29.79 -6.86 5.86
N GLY A 23 30.02 -8.17 5.65
CA GLY A 23 29.01 -9.21 5.82
C GLY A 23 28.50 -9.39 7.26
N ASN A 24 29.34 -9.16 8.28
CA ASN A 24 28.95 -9.32 9.69
C ASN A 24 28.06 -8.17 10.18
N ILE A 25 28.33 -6.95 9.70
CA ILE A 25 27.55 -5.74 10.00
C ILE A 25 26.14 -5.88 9.43
N TRP A 26 26.03 -6.32 8.17
CA TRP A 26 24.73 -6.54 7.52
C TRP A 26 23.93 -7.67 8.18
N GLY A 27 24.60 -8.77 8.57
CA GLY A 27 23.98 -9.87 9.29
C GLY A 27 23.37 -9.42 10.63
N THR A 28 24.12 -8.64 11.40
CA THR A 28 23.66 -8.09 12.69
C THR A 28 22.50 -7.11 12.52
N LEU A 29 22.59 -6.20 11.56
CA LEU A 29 21.51 -5.25 11.25
C LEU A 29 20.23 -5.96 10.80
N LYS A 30 20.37 -6.99 9.96
CA LYS A 30 19.25 -7.81 9.49
C LYS A 30 18.58 -8.54 10.64
N ALA A 31 19.35 -9.17 11.53
CA ALA A 31 18.81 -9.84 12.72
C ALA A 31 18.02 -8.85 13.60
N GLN A 32 18.61 -7.70 13.92
CA GLN A 32 17.95 -6.67 14.72
C GLN A 32 16.66 -6.13 14.08
N MET A 33 16.63 -5.99 12.75
CA MET A 33 15.43 -5.58 12.03
C MET A 33 14.35 -6.66 12.06
N CYS A 34 14.72 -7.93 11.90
CA CYS A 34 13.79 -9.06 12.00
C CYS A 34 13.19 -9.15 13.41
N ASP A 35 14.02 -9.04 14.45
CA ASP A 35 13.61 -9.15 15.86
C ASP A 35 12.64 -8.04 16.29
N THR A 36 12.69 -6.88 15.63
CA THR A 36 11.82 -5.74 15.90
C THR A 36 10.72 -5.56 14.85
N PHE A 37 10.65 -6.41 13.83
CA PHE A 37 9.73 -6.23 12.70
C PHE A 37 8.27 -6.28 13.15
N VAL A 38 7.90 -7.32 13.90
CA VAL A 38 6.52 -7.50 14.39
C VAL A 38 6.13 -6.37 15.34
N LEU A 39 7.05 -5.95 16.23
CA LEU A 39 6.83 -4.81 17.12
C LEU A 39 6.56 -3.53 16.32
N ARG A 40 7.36 -3.25 15.28
CA ARG A 40 7.18 -2.07 14.42
C ARG A 40 5.87 -2.14 13.63
N LEU A 41 5.53 -3.30 13.08
CA LEU A 41 4.28 -3.51 12.35
C LEU A 41 3.07 -3.20 13.23
N VAL A 42 3.01 -3.79 14.43
CA VAL A 42 1.90 -3.57 15.35
C VAL A 42 1.86 -2.13 15.87
N SER A 43 3.03 -1.51 16.10
CA SER A 43 3.11 -0.09 16.49
C SER A 43 2.59 0.84 15.38
N CYS A 44 2.87 0.55 14.09
CA CYS A 44 2.28 1.27 12.97
C CYS A 44 0.75 1.16 12.95
N ILE A 45 0.21 -0.04 13.23
CA ILE A 45 -1.23 -0.28 13.31
C ILE A 45 -1.85 0.52 14.47
N GLN A 46 -1.18 0.56 15.63
CA GLN A 46 -1.64 1.38 16.77
C GLN A 46 -1.65 2.87 16.43
N LEU A 47 -0.59 3.39 15.81
CA LEU A 47 -0.52 4.79 15.38
C LEU A 47 -1.63 5.13 14.37
N ALA A 48 -1.82 4.29 13.35
CA ALA A 48 -2.91 4.47 12.39
C ALA A 48 -4.27 4.44 13.08
N SER A 49 -4.47 3.53 14.04
CA SER A 49 -5.72 3.43 14.80
C SER A 49 -6.00 4.69 15.65
N LYS A 50 -4.96 5.26 16.27
CA LYS A 50 -5.06 6.52 17.02
C LYS A 50 -5.42 7.72 16.15
N LEU A 51 -5.00 7.72 14.88
CA LEU A 51 -5.30 8.79 13.93
C LEU A 51 -6.71 8.67 13.33
N SER A 52 -7.10 7.44 12.96
CA SER A 52 -8.30 7.21 12.15
C SER A 52 -9.55 6.85 12.96
N PHE A 53 -9.40 6.33 14.19
CA PHE A 53 -10.54 5.91 15.01
C PHE A 53 -10.70 6.79 16.25
N HIS A 54 -11.89 7.37 16.41
CA HIS A 54 -12.21 8.18 17.59
C HIS A 54 -12.60 7.32 18.82
N TYR A 55 -13.25 6.17 18.61
CA TYR A 55 -13.80 5.35 19.70
C TYR A 55 -13.17 3.95 19.84
N ASN A 56 -12.63 3.39 18.75
CA ASN A 56 -12.09 2.03 18.71
C ASN A 56 -10.56 2.01 18.61
N ILE A 57 -9.91 2.83 19.43
CA ILE A 57 -8.45 2.94 19.44
C ILE A 57 -7.83 1.64 19.97
N ILE A 58 -6.88 1.07 19.24
CA ILE A 58 -6.12 -0.10 19.65
C ILE A 58 -5.16 0.31 20.79
N ASN A 59 -5.56 -0.01 22.02
CA ASN A 59 -4.78 0.30 23.21
C ASN A 59 -3.61 -0.68 23.44
N ASN A 60 -2.68 -0.29 24.32
CA ASN A 60 -1.49 -1.08 24.62
C ASN A 60 -1.81 -2.46 25.21
N ASN A 61 -2.89 -2.60 25.99
CA ASN A 61 -3.23 -3.91 26.58
C ASN A 61 -3.71 -4.89 25.49
N THR A 62 -4.49 -4.43 24.52
CA THR A 62 -4.92 -5.24 23.37
C THR A 62 -3.72 -5.72 22.56
N VAL A 63 -2.78 -4.82 22.28
CA VAL A 63 -1.55 -5.15 21.56
C VAL A 63 -0.67 -6.12 22.32
N LEU A 64 -0.46 -5.91 23.61
CA LEU A 64 0.35 -6.82 24.41
C LEU A 64 -0.24 -8.22 24.46
N LYS A 65 -1.57 -8.35 24.59
CA LYS A 65 -2.24 -9.66 24.52
C LYS A 65 -2.05 -10.33 23.16
N PHE A 66 -2.17 -9.56 22.07
CA PHE A 66 -1.91 -10.06 20.72
C PHE A 66 -0.46 -10.53 20.54
N LEU A 67 0.51 -9.72 20.96
CA LEU A 67 1.93 -10.07 20.87
C LEU A 67 2.27 -11.30 21.73
N GLN A 68 1.68 -11.40 22.93
CA GLN A 68 1.82 -12.58 23.79
C GLN A 68 1.25 -13.84 23.15
N SER A 69 0.15 -13.75 22.41
CA SER A 69 -0.43 -14.90 21.68
C SER A 69 0.44 -15.39 20.51
N LEU A 70 1.44 -14.60 20.11
CA LEU A 70 2.43 -14.92 19.09
C LEU A 70 3.82 -15.22 19.71
N ASP A 71 3.86 -15.53 21.01
CA ASP A 71 5.08 -15.82 21.79
C ASP A 71 6.09 -14.65 21.91
N TYR A 72 5.64 -13.41 21.68
CA TYR A 72 6.47 -12.22 21.90
C TYR A 72 6.30 -11.63 23.29
N SER A 73 7.43 -11.43 23.98
CA SER A 73 7.48 -10.83 25.33
C SER A 73 7.92 -9.37 25.29
N TYR A 74 7.01 -8.48 24.88
CA TYR A 74 7.25 -7.03 24.92
C TYR A 74 6.59 -6.36 26.14
N THR A 75 7.14 -5.22 26.55
CA THR A 75 6.56 -4.37 27.60
C THR A 75 5.81 -3.19 27.01
N LYS A 76 4.99 -2.52 27.83
CA LYS A 76 4.35 -1.23 27.45
C LYS A 76 5.39 -0.18 27.05
N GLN A 77 6.54 -0.17 27.72
CA GLN A 77 7.63 0.74 27.42
C GLN A 77 8.17 0.50 26.01
N ASN A 78 8.38 -0.77 25.62
CA ASN A 78 8.85 -1.10 24.27
C ASN A 78 7.87 -0.65 23.18
N LEU A 79 6.56 -0.73 23.43
CA LEU A 79 5.55 -0.21 22.49
C LEU A 79 5.67 1.30 22.31
N VAL A 80 5.73 2.06 23.41
CA VAL A 80 5.84 3.53 23.36
C VAL A 80 7.14 3.97 22.69
N GLU A 81 8.25 3.30 22.98
CA GLU A 81 9.54 3.56 22.33
C GLU A 81 9.50 3.27 20.83
N SER A 82 8.87 2.16 20.44
CA SER A 82 8.68 1.79 19.04
C SER A 82 7.82 2.81 18.29
N GLU A 83 6.68 3.21 18.86
CA GLU A 83 5.82 4.25 18.30
C GLU A 83 6.57 5.57 18.13
N LEU A 84 7.31 6.01 19.15
CA LEU A 84 8.11 7.23 19.09
C LEU A 84 9.21 7.15 18.02
N ALA A 85 9.87 5.99 17.89
CA ALA A 85 10.87 5.76 16.86
C ALA A 85 10.27 5.87 15.45
N ILE A 86 9.08 5.29 15.24
CA ILE A 86 8.35 5.39 13.96
C ILE A 86 7.98 6.84 13.66
N LEU A 87 7.40 7.56 14.64
CA LEU A 87 7.03 8.96 14.48
C LEU A 87 8.24 9.83 14.12
N LYS A 88 9.38 9.65 14.81
CA LYS A 88 10.63 10.35 14.50
C LYS A 88 11.13 10.02 13.10
N ALA A 89 11.12 8.75 12.71
CA ALA A 89 11.54 8.32 11.37
C ALA A 89 10.65 8.90 10.25
N LEU A 90 9.37 9.10 10.54
CA LEU A 90 8.41 9.77 9.65
C LEU A 90 8.41 11.29 9.80
N ARG A 91 9.28 11.87 10.64
CA ARG A 91 9.32 13.31 10.97
C ARG A 91 7.95 13.84 11.40
N PHE A 92 7.18 13.01 12.09
CA PHE A 92 5.80 13.27 12.52
C PHE A 92 4.82 13.58 11.37
N GLN A 93 5.19 13.30 10.11
CA GLN A 93 4.33 13.45 8.93
C GLN A 93 3.51 12.17 8.71
N ILE A 94 2.52 11.96 9.57
CA ILE A 94 1.65 10.77 9.55
C ILE A 94 0.25 11.04 8.99
N ASN A 95 -0.16 12.31 8.93
CA ASN A 95 -1.43 12.74 8.34
C ASN A 95 -1.27 13.01 6.84
N VAL A 96 -0.93 11.96 6.08
CA VAL A 96 -0.80 12.02 4.62
C VAL A 96 -2.05 11.43 3.95
N PRO A 97 -2.48 11.95 2.79
CA PRO A 97 -3.61 11.38 2.06
C PRO A 97 -3.40 9.89 1.77
N THR A 98 -4.37 9.07 2.15
CA THR A 98 -4.38 7.65 1.84
C THR A 98 -4.98 7.43 0.45
N PRO A 99 -4.67 6.33 -0.23
CA PRO A 99 -5.37 5.97 -1.47
C PRO A 99 -6.89 5.91 -1.35
N PHE A 100 -7.40 5.54 -0.18
CA PHE A 100 -8.83 5.57 0.08
C PHE A 100 -9.41 7.00 -0.02
N ALA A 101 -8.68 8.02 0.45
CA ALA A 101 -9.13 9.41 0.31
C ALA A 101 -9.26 9.86 -1.16
N TYR A 102 -8.37 9.38 -2.05
CA TYR A 102 -8.50 9.63 -3.49
C TYR A 102 -9.70 8.90 -4.09
N VAL A 103 -9.98 7.68 -3.63
CA VAL A 103 -11.18 6.94 -4.05
C VAL A 103 -12.44 7.69 -3.63
N GLU A 104 -12.54 8.12 -2.37
CA GLU A 104 -13.70 8.89 -1.88
C GLU A 104 -13.89 10.20 -2.66
N LEU A 105 -12.81 10.95 -2.87
CA LEU A 105 -12.84 12.18 -3.65
C LEU A 105 -13.38 11.95 -5.06
N LEU A 106 -12.85 10.95 -5.78
CA LEU A 106 -13.26 10.67 -7.15
C LEU A 106 -14.70 10.14 -7.22
N LEU A 107 -15.13 9.32 -6.27
CA LEU A 107 -16.52 8.85 -6.21
C LEU A 107 -17.51 9.98 -5.98
N GLU A 108 -17.16 10.98 -5.16
CA GLU A 108 -17.98 12.17 -4.95
C GLU A 108 -18.13 12.97 -6.25
N VAL A 109 -17.02 13.21 -6.97
CA VAL A 109 -17.03 13.92 -8.26
C VAL A 109 -17.81 13.13 -9.32
N LEU A 110 -17.66 11.80 -9.38
CA LEU A 110 -18.43 10.94 -10.29
C LEU A 110 -19.93 10.99 -10.00
N GLY A 111 -20.30 10.97 -8.71
CA GLY A 111 -21.69 11.11 -8.27
C GLY A 111 -22.27 12.47 -8.67
N HIS A 112 -21.50 13.55 -8.52
CA HIS A 112 -21.90 14.89 -8.95
C HIS A 112 -22.07 14.99 -10.47
N ASN A 113 -21.21 14.35 -11.25
CA ASN A 113 -21.25 14.34 -12.71
C ASN A 113 -22.31 13.41 -13.30
N GLY A 114 -23.19 12.81 -12.47
CA GLY A 114 -24.31 12.00 -12.95
C GLY A 114 -23.91 10.60 -13.42
N CYS A 115 -22.83 10.01 -12.89
CA CYS A 115 -22.49 8.61 -13.15
C CYS A 115 -23.65 7.70 -12.76
N LEU A 116 -24.12 6.85 -13.69
CA LEU A 116 -25.36 6.06 -13.57
C LEU A 116 -25.27 4.89 -12.57
N LEU A 117 -24.12 4.68 -11.93
CA LEU A 117 -23.90 3.59 -10.99
C LEU A 117 -24.34 3.98 -9.58
N PRO A 118 -24.99 3.06 -8.82
CA PRO A 118 -25.29 3.30 -7.42
C PRO A 118 -24.00 3.53 -6.60
N VAL A 119 -23.72 4.78 -6.26
CA VAL A 119 -22.48 5.21 -5.58
C VAL A 119 -22.18 4.38 -4.32
N LYS A 120 -23.20 4.00 -3.56
CA LYS A 120 -23.03 3.16 -2.35
C LYS A 120 -22.51 1.76 -2.66
N GLN A 121 -22.96 1.14 -3.75
CA GLN A 121 -22.48 -0.19 -4.16
C GLN A 121 -21.07 -0.08 -4.73
N LEU A 122 -20.83 0.96 -5.55
CA LEU A 122 -19.52 1.26 -6.12
C LEU A 122 -18.47 1.49 -5.03
N HIS A 123 -18.80 2.30 -4.02
CA HIS A 123 -17.94 2.55 -2.86
C HIS A 123 -17.57 1.28 -2.10
N LYS A 124 -18.55 0.40 -1.80
CA LYS A 124 -18.28 -0.89 -1.14
C LYS A 124 -17.35 -1.78 -1.96
N MET A 125 -17.57 -1.84 -3.28
CA MET A 125 -16.70 -2.61 -4.16
C MET A 125 -15.28 -2.03 -4.21
N CYS A 126 -15.15 -0.70 -4.24
CA CYS A 126 -13.85 -0.03 -4.21
C CYS A 126 -13.07 -0.37 -2.94
N ILE A 127 -13.72 -0.45 -1.77
CA ILE A 127 -13.05 -0.86 -0.53
C ILE A 127 -12.47 -2.28 -0.66
N HIS A 128 -13.29 -3.25 -1.10
CA HIS A 128 -12.81 -4.63 -1.24
C HIS A 128 -11.67 -4.76 -2.26
N LEU A 129 -11.77 -4.07 -3.40
CA LEU A 129 -10.70 -4.08 -4.40
C LEU A 129 -9.46 -3.33 -3.94
N LEU A 130 -9.62 -2.27 -3.14
CA LEU A 130 -8.48 -1.57 -2.56
C LEU A 130 -7.71 -2.50 -1.61
N ASP A 131 -8.42 -3.21 -0.71
CA ASP A 131 -7.82 -4.22 0.18
C ASP A 131 -7.08 -5.30 -0.61
N LEU A 132 -7.72 -5.87 -1.64
CA LEU A 132 -7.10 -6.85 -2.53
C LEU A 132 -5.85 -6.27 -3.22
N THR A 133 -5.95 -5.05 -3.74
CA THR A 133 -4.86 -4.39 -4.45
C THR A 133 -3.67 -4.14 -3.54
N TYR A 134 -3.90 -3.85 -2.27
CA TYR A 134 -2.85 -3.76 -1.26
C TYR A 134 -2.20 -5.11 -0.96
N LEU A 135 -3.00 -6.16 -0.76
CA LEU A 135 -2.50 -7.51 -0.47
C LEU A 135 -1.70 -8.10 -1.64
N MET A 136 -2.15 -7.85 -2.87
CA MET A 136 -1.55 -8.37 -4.11
C MET A 136 -0.69 -7.34 -4.84
N ARG A 137 -0.31 -6.24 -4.17
CA ARG A 137 0.36 -5.08 -4.77
C ARG A 137 1.52 -5.46 -5.66
N ASN A 138 2.41 -6.32 -5.18
CA ASN A 138 3.60 -6.71 -5.94
C ASN A 138 3.27 -7.38 -7.27
N ILE A 139 2.27 -8.28 -7.28
CA ILE A 139 1.91 -9.07 -8.47
C ILE A 139 1.08 -8.22 -9.45
N ILE A 140 0.18 -7.38 -8.94
CA ILE A 140 -0.60 -6.44 -9.76
C ILE A 140 0.31 -5.44 -10.45
N TYR A 141 1.23 -4.80 -9.72
CA TYR A 141 2.15 -3.83 -10.32
C TYR A 141 3.21 -4.47 -11.21
N ASP A 142 3.63 -5.71 -10.96
CA ASP A 142 4.48 -6.46 -11.90
C ASP A 142 3.75 -6.76 -13.21
N THR A 143 2.46 -7.10 -13.12
CA THR A 143 1.60 -7.28 -14.28
C THR A 143 1.43 -5.98 -15.06
N LEU A 144 1.13 -4.88 -14.37
CA LEU A 144 1.01 -3.56 -14.96
C LEU A 144 2.31 -3.13 -15.68
N LEU A 145 3.46 -3.32 -15.03
CA LEU A 145 4.77 -3.05 -15.63
C LEU A 145 4.94 -3.80 -16.96
N LYS A 146 4.71 -5.12 -16.96
CA LYS A 146 4.88 -5.97 -18.15
C LYS A 146 3.97 -5.56 -19.31
N ILE A 147 2.74 -5.12 -18.99
CA ILE A 147 1.80 -4.61 -20.00
C ILE A 147 2.32 -3.29 -20.57
N SER A 148 2.66 -2.32 -19.74
CA SER A 148 3.05 -0.98 -20.19
C SER A 148 4.38 -0.94 -20.97
N ILE A 149 5.23 -1.97 -20.84
CA ILE A 149 6.46 -2.10 -21.65
C ILE A 149 6.34 -3.11 -22.79
N GLU A 150 5.19 -3.79 -22.93
CA GLU A 150 4.93 -4.88 -23.88
C GLU A 150 6.03 -5.97 -23.88
N ASN A 151 6.60 -6.25 -22.70
CA ASN A 151 7.73 -7.16 -22.54
C ASN A 151 7.62 -7.95 -21.22
N SER A 152 7.74 -9.27 -21.33
CA SER A 152 7.64 -10.21 -20.20
C SER A 152 8.84 -10.14 -19.24
N THR A 153 9.98 -9.61 -19.69
CA THR A 153 11.22 -9.51 -18.91
C THR A 153 11.70 -8.05 -18.84
N PRO A 154 11.23 -7.27 -17.85
CA PRO A 154 11.66 -5.88 -17.66
C PRO A 154 13.15 -5.79 -17.30
N SER A 155 13.87 -4.86 -17.94
CA SER A 155 15.24 -4.49 -17.54
C SER A 155 15.26 -3.71 -16.23
N GLU A 156 16.41 -3.68 -15.54
CA GLU A 156 16.58 -2.89 -14.30
C GLU A 156 16.22 -1.42 -14.48
N LEU A 157 16.59 -0.84 -15.63
CA LEU A 157 16.26 0.55 -15.95
C LEU A 157 14.74 0.76 -16.07
N GLN A 158 14.02 -0.17 -16.66
CA GLN A 158 12.55 -0.10 -16.77
C GLN A 158 11.89 -0.24 -15.41
N ILE A 159 12.39 -1.15 -14.56
CA ILE A 159 11.90 -1.31 -13.18
C ILE A 159 12.11 0.00 -12.40
N ALA A 160 13.27 0.63 -12.53
CA ALA A 160 13.57 1.90 -11.86
C ALA A 160 12.64 3.04 -12.35
N LYS A 161 12.42 3.15 -13.67
CA LYS A 161 11.51 4.14 -14.25
C LYS A 161 10.04 3.94 -13.86
N PHE A 162 9.66 2.72 -13.51
CA PHE A 162 8.30 2.39 -13.09
C PHE A 162 8.04 2.63 -11.59
N LEU A 163 9.08 2.86 -10.79
CA LEU A 163 8.92 3.10 -9.35
C LEU A 163 7.94 4.24 -9.00
N PRO A 164 7.94 5.40 -9.71
CA PRO A 164 6.95 6.46 -9.45
C PRO A 164 5.50 5.99 -9.66
N VAL A 165 5.25 5.09 -10.61
CA VAL A 165 3.90 4.54 -10.88
C VAL A 165 3.38 3.75 -9.67
N LYS A 166 4.27 3.07 -8.93
CA LYS A 166 3.90 2.37 -7.70
C LYS A 166 3.42 3.33 -6.60
N GLU A 167 3.93 4.55 -6.58
CA GLU A 167 3.62 5.56 -5.57
C GLU A 167 2.52 6.54 -6.03
N ASP A 168 1.97 6.37 -7.23
CA ASP A 168 0.87 7.17 -7.74
C ASP A 168 -0.48 6.67 -7.20
N PHE A 169 -0.94 7.33 -6.15
CA PHE A 169 -2.23 7.03 -5.51
C PHE A 169 -3.44 7.45 -6.35
N MET A 170 -3.29 8.45 -7.23
CA MET A 170 -4.37 8.84 -8.14
C MET A 170 -4.59 7.75 -9.18
N LEU A 171 -3.52 7.25 -9.78
CA LEU A 171 -3.57 6.13 -10.73
C LEU A 171 -4.15 4.86 -10.10
N LEU A 172 -3.74 4.55 -8.87
CA LEU A 172 -4.32 3.43 -8.12
C LEU A 172 -5.82 3.62 -7.87
N ALA A 173 -6.25 4.83 -7.47
CA ALA A 173 -7.66 5.12 -7.22
C ALA A 173 -8.52 4.99 -8.49
N VAL A 174 -8.08 5.54 -9.63
CA VAL A 174 -8.83 5.39 -10.90
C VAL A 174 -8.88 3.93 -11.36
N GLY A 175 -7.79 3.17 -11.18
CA GLY A 175 -7.75 1.74 -11.48
C GLY A 175 -8.76 0.95 -10.64
N VAL A 176 -8.82 1.19 -9.33
CA VAL A 176 -9.77 0.56 -8.41
C VAL A 176 -11.22 0.92 -8.74
N ILE A 177 -11.52 2.20 -9.00
CA ILE A 177 -12.89 2.65 -9.33
C ILE A 177 -13.34 2.07 -10.66
N SER A 178 -12.52 2.17 -11.71
CA SER A 178 -12.81 1.60 -13.03
C SER A 178 -13.08 0.10 -12.93
N THR A 179 -12.25 -0.63 -12.19
CA THR A 179 -12.43 -2.08 -11.98
C THR A 179 -13.70 -2.40 -11.22
N SER A 180 -14.02 -1.61 -10.18
CA SER A 180 -15.25 -1.75 -9.42
C SER A 180 -16.49 -1.51 -10.30
N GLY A 181 -16.43 -0.49 -11.16
CA GLY A 181 -17.47 -0.20 -12.15
C GLY A 181 -17.68 -1.37 -13.11
N PHE A 182 -16.59 -1.93 -13.65
CA PHE A 182 -16.64 -3.10 -14.51
C PHE A 182 -17.27 -4.33 -13.83
N ILE A 183 -16.85 -4.66 -12.60
CA ILE A 183 -17.38 -5.82 -11.86
C ILE A 183 -18.87 -5.66 -11.56
N LEU A 184 -19.32 -4.46 -11.21
CA LEU A 184 -20.70 -4.21 -10.83
C LEU A 184 -21.65 -4.11 -12.02
N ASN A 185 -21.26 -3.38 -13.06
CA ASN A 185 -22.06 -3.26 -14.28
C ASN A 185 -21.15 -2.93 -15.49
N PRO A 186 -20.77 -3.95 -16.28
CA PRO A 186 -19.95 -3.77 -17.48
C PRO A 186 -20.55 -2.80 -18.52
N GLU A 187 -21.88 -2.63 -18.57
CA GLU A 187 -22.55 -1.79 -19.58
C GLU A 187 -22.19 -0.31 -19.42
N TYR A 188 -22.02 0.16 -18.18
CA TYR A 188 -21.66 1.55 -17.88
C TYR A 188 -20.16 1.77 -17.68
N TRP A 189 -19.34 0.73 -17.87
CA TRP A 189 -17.91 0.81 -17.58
C TRP A 189 -17.19 1.86 -18.45
N ASN A 190 -17.51 1.93 -19.75
CA ASN A 190 -16.92 2.92 -20.65
C ASN A 190 -17.18 4.36 -20.16
N GLN A 191 -18.40 4.63 -19.67
CA GLN A 191 -18.76 5.95 -19.12
C GLN A 191 -17.93 6.26 -17.86
N VAL A 192 -17.73 5.28 -16.98
CA VAL A 192 -16.90 5.45 -15.78
C VAL A 192 -15.47 5.80 -16.18
N VAL A 193 -14.89 5.07 -17.13
CA VAL A 193 -13.51 5.30 -17.60
C VAL A 193 -13.37 6.67 -18.26
N GLU A 194 -14.34 7.08 -19.08
CA GLU A 194 -14.36 8.39 -19.72
C GLU A 194 -14.44 9.52 -18.68
N HIS A 195 -15.34 9.41 -17.70
CA HIS A 195 -15.44 10.40 -16.63
C HIS A 195 -14.15 10.48 -15.81
N LEU A 196 -13.54 9.34 -15.45
CA LEU A 196 -12.27 9.31 -14.73
C LEU A 196 -11.14 9.96 -15.53
N ASN A 197 -11.08 9.71 -16.85
CA ASN A 197 -10.14 10.38 -17.75
C ASN A 197 -10.36 11.91 -17.75
N CYS A 198 -11.60 12.38 -17.86
CA CYS A 198 -11.92 13.80 -17.84
C CYS A 198 -11.58 14.48 -16.50
N ILE A 199 -11.80 13.80 -15.37
CA ILE A 199 -11.57 14.36 -14.03
C ILE A 199 -10.07 14.42 -13.70
N THR A 200 -9.32 13.38 -14.07
CA THR A 200 -7.93 13.20 -13.60
C THR A 200 -6.88 13.52 -14.65
N GLY A 201 -7.24 13.54 -15.93
CA GLY A 201 -6.30 13.62 -17.06
C GLY A 201 -5.51 12.33 -17.33
N ILE A 202 -5.72 11.27 -16.54
CA ILE A 202 -5.07 9.97 -16.75
C ILE A 202 -5.66 9.32 -18.00
N THR A 203 -4.82 8.89 -18.93
CA THR A 203 -5.28 8.34 -20.21
C THR A 203 -6.19 7.12 -20.01
N THR A 204 -7.21 7.00 -20.86
CA THR A 204 -8.09 5.83 -20.91
C THR A 204 -7.29 4.53 -20.97
N GLN A 205 -6.23 4.49 -21.80
CA GLN A 205 -5.34 3.33 -21.90
C GLN A 205 -4.72 2.94 -20.55
N SER A 206 -4.15 3.89 -19.81
CA SER A 206 -3.56 3.62 -18.49
C SER A 206 -4.61 3.13 -17.47
N ILE A 207 -5.82 3.68 -17.51
CA ILE A 207 -6.93 3.23 -16.65
C ILE A 207 -7.29 1.78 -16.99
N LEU A 208 -7.43 1.45 -18.28
CA LEU A 208 -7.76 0.10 -18.76
C LEU A 208 -6.66 -0.91 -18.41
N GLU A 209 -5.39 -0.57 -18.60
CA GLU A 209 -4.25 -1.43 -18.25
C GLU A 209 -4.21 -1.76 -16.77
N PHE A 210 -4.42 -0.76 -15.91
CA PHE A 210 -4.49 -0.98 -14.47
C PHE A 210 -5.71 -1.83 -14.10
N SER A 211 -6.88 -1.52 -14.65
CA SER A 211 -8.08 -2.32 -14.40
C SER A 211 -7.91 -3.78 -14.80
N TYR A 212 -7.30 -4.04 -15.95
CA TYR A 212 -6.95 -5.39 -16.37
C TYR A 212 -5.98 -6.06 -15.40
N ALA A 213 -4.93 -5.35 -14.96
CA ALA A 213 -3.97 -5.89 -13.99
C ALA A 213 -4.65 -6.29 -12.67
N ILE A 214 -5.59 -5.48 -12.16
CA ILE A 214 -6.38 -5.83 -10.96
C ILE A 214 -7.29 -7.02 -11.24
N LEU A 215 -8.07 -7.00 -12.33
CA LEU A 215 -9.03 -8.06 -12.69
C LEU A 215 -8.36 -9.42 -12.84
N LYS A 216 -7.20 -9.47 -13.51
CA LYS A 216 -6.42 -10.69 -13.72
C LYS A 216 -6.10 -11.43 -12.43
N HIS A 217 -5.96 -10.69 -11.33
CA HIS A 217 -5.64 -11.23 -10.00
C HIS A 217 -6.85 -11.24 -9.05
N SER A 218 -7.98 -10.65 -9.45
CA SER A 218 -9.23 -10.62 -8.68
C SER A 218 -10.14 -11.80 -9.02
N VAL A 219 -10.19 -12.19 -10.29
CA VAL A 219 -10.93 -13.37 -10.74
C VAL A 219 -9.99 -14.56 -10.58
N GLY A 220 -10.23 -15.40 -9.57
CA GLY A 220 -9.42 -16.58 -9.34
C GLY A 220 -9.25 -17.37 -10.63
N THR A 221 -8.03 -17.81 -10.93
CA THR A 221 -7.75 -18.66 -12.10
C THR A 221 -8.51 -19.97 -11.94
N THR A 222 -9.75 -20.02 -12.42
CA THR A 222 -10.42 -21.28 -12.68
C THR A 222 -9.74 -21.88 -13.91
N ASN A 223 -8.59 -22.50 -13.70
CA ASN A 223 -8.09 -23.47 -14.66
C ASN A 223 -9.15 -24.58 -14.71
N PRO A 224 -9.82 -24.81 -15.86
CA PRO A 224 -10.62 -26.02 -16.00
C PRO A 224 -9.65 -27.19 -15.84
N ARG A 225 -9.95 -28.06 -14.86
CA ARG A 225 -9.33 -29.38 -14.79
C ARG A 225 -9.87 -30.27 -15.90
#